data_AF-A0A928IJD1-F1
#
_entry.id   AF-A0A928IJD1-F1
#
_cell.length_a   1.000
_cell.length_b   1.000
_cell.length_c   1.000
_cell.angle_alpha   90.00
_cell.angle_beta   90.00
_cell.angle_gamma   90.00
#
_symmetry.space_group_name_H-M   'P 1'
#
loop_
_entity.id
_entity.type
_entity.pdbx_description
1 polymer ?
#
loop_
_entity_poly.entity_id
_entity_poly.type
_entity_poly.pdbx_seq_one_letter_code
_entity_poly.pdbx_strand_id
1 'polypeptide(L)'
;MYYNGHELSEDEIWELISREESEAVVEREYLSFDGKNAEPTALSVFWTESGSVYHLTASCRHLINKTKNYYGTAEDAASCKKPRVCSACAKE
;
A
#
# COMPACT_ATOMS: atom_id res chain seq x y z
N MET A 1 -22.81 -17.75 -30.32
CA MET A 1 -22.73 -18.29 -28.94
C MET A 1 -23.70 -17.50 -28.06
N TYR A 2 -24.15 -18.01 -26.90
CA TYR A 2 -25.06 -17.26 -26.02
C TYR A 2 -24.33 -16.74 -24.79
N TYR A 3 -24.37 -15.43 -24.55
CA TYR A 3 -23.87 -14.80 -23.31
C TYR A 3 -25.04 -14.06 -22.64
N ASN A 4 -25.32 -14.37 -21.36
CA ASN A 4 -26.45 -13.82 -20.60
C ASN A 4 -27.82 -13.88 -21.32
N GLY A 5 -28.07 -14.94 -22.10
CA GLY A 5 -29.35 -15.16 -22.78
C GLY A 5 -29.53 -14.41 -24.11
N HIS A 6 -28.49 -13.69 -24.57
CA HIS A 6 -28.46 -13.05 -25.90
C HIS A 6 -27.54 -13.83 -26.85
N GLU A 7 -27.97 -14.02 -28.10
CA GLU A 7 -27.14 -14.58 -29.15
C GLU A 7 -26.14 -13.51 -29.62
N LEU A 8 -24.86 -13.78 -29.41
CA LEU A 8 -23.76 -12.91 -29.80
C LEU A 8 -22.74 -13.68 -30.65
N SER A 9 -22.04 -12.98 -31.53
CA SER A 9 -20.90 -13.54 -32.26
C SER A 9 -19.75 -13.88 -31.31
N GLU A 10 -18.90 -14.83 -31.69
CA GLU A 10 -17.79 -15.28 -30.83
C GLU A 10 -16.84 -14.12 -30.47
N ASP A 11 -16.54 -13.25 -31.43
CA ASP A 11 -15.72 -12.05 -31.21
C ASP A 11 -16.34 -11.09 -30.17
N GLU A 12 -17.66 -10.89 -30.18
CA GLU A 12 -18.34 -9.99 -29.24
C GLU A 12 -18.29 -10.52 -27.80
N ILE A 13 -18.33 -11.85 -27.64
CA ILE A 13 -18.22 -12.48 -26.32
C ILE A 13 -16.82 -12.31 -25.75
N TRP A 14 -15.77 -12.45 -26.56
CA TRP A 14 -14.40 -12.24 -26.12
C TRP A 14 -14.10 -10.80 -25.70
N GLU A 15 -14.68 -9.81 -26.39
CA GLU A 15 -14.57 -8.41 -25.99
C GLU A 15 -15.29 -8.11 -24.66
N LEU A 16 -16.47 -8.71 -24.44
CA LEU A 16 -17.21 -8.54 -23.18
C LEU A 16 -16.47 -9.15 -21.98
N ILE A 17 -15.90 -10.35 -22.13
CA ILE A 17 -15.11 -11.01 -21.09
C ILE A 17 -13.85 -10.18 -20.77
N SER A 18 -13.15 -9.71 -21.80
CA SER A 18 -11.93 -8.88 -21.63
C SER A 18 -12.22 -7.56 -20.91
N ARG A 19 -13.39 -6.97 -21.14
CA ARG A 19 -13.81 -5.75 -20.44
C ARG A 19 -14.19 -6.01 -18.98
N GLU A 20 -14.89 -7.11 -18.69
CA GLU A 20 -15.28 -7.49 -17.33
C GLU A 20 -14.05 -7.82 -16.45
N GLU A 21 -13.03 -8.46 -17.02
CA GLU A 21 -11.75 -8.70 -16.33
C GLU A 21 -10.98 -7.39 -16.04
N SER A 22 -11.16 -6.35 -16.87
CA SER A 22 -10.48 -5.05 -16.67
C SER A 22 -11.16 -4.19 -15.60
N GLU A 23 -12.49 -4.25 -15.45
CA GLU A 23 -13.21 -3.50 -14.40
C GLU A 23 -13.06 -4.16 -13.01
N ALA A 24 -12.97 -5.49 -12.93
CA ALA A 24 -12.75 -6.20 -11.67
C ALA A 24 -11.34 -6.02 -11.07
N VAL A 25 -10.34 -5.68 -11.89
CA VAL A 25 -8.96 -5.40 -11.42
C VAL A 25 -8.84 -4.00 -10.81
N VAL A 26 -9.57 -3.01 -11.35
CA VAL A 26 -9.49 -1.62 -10.86
C VAL A 26 -10.21 -1.44 -9.52
N GLU A 27 -11.32 -2.16 -9.29
CA GLU A 27 -12.06 -2.07 -8.02
C GLU A 27 -11.35 -2.78 -6.85
N ARG A 28 -10.38 -3.68 -7.13
CA ARG A 28 -9.54 -4.29 -6.09
C ARG A 28 -8.37 -3.41 -5.63
N GLU A 29 -7.95 -2.42 -6.42
CA GLU A 29 -6.87 -1.51 -6.01
C GLU A 29 -7.36 -0.34 -5.13
N TYR A 30 -8.66 -0.04 -5.10
CA TYR A 30 -9.20 1.14 -4.41
C TYR A 30 -10.02 0.88 -3.14
N LEU A 31 -10.08 -0.36 -2.65
CA LEU A 31 -10.89 -0.75 -1.49
C LEU A 31 -10.10 -1.28 -0.29
N SER A 32 -8.86 -0.83 -0.11
CA SER A 32 -8.12 -1.01 1.16
C SER A 32 -7.76 0.33 1.79
N PHE A 33 -8.75 1.22 1.87
CA PHE A 33 -8.77 2.36 2.81
C PHE A 33 -9.74 2.03 3.95
N ASP A 34 -9.37 1.09 4.80
CA ASP A 34 -9.90 1.07 6.17
C ASP A 34 -8.80 0.55 7.12
N GLY A 35 -8.49 1.35 8.12
CA GLY A 35 -7.30 1.21 8.93
C GLY A 35 -7.33 -0.04 9.80
N LYS A 36 -6.37 -0.94 9.57
CA LYS A 36 -5.53 -1.65 10.57
C LYS A 36 -4.89 -2.85 9.87
N ASN A 37 -3.56 -2.85 9.77
CA ASN A 37 -2.73 -3.87 9.13
C ASN A 37 -2.64 -3.75 7.60
N ALA A 38 -2.23 -2.58 7.12
CA ALA A 38 -1.58 -2.51 5.82
C ALA A 38 -0.32 -3.39 5.88
N GLU A 39 -0.27 -4.46 5.09
CA GLU A 39 0.99 -5.12 4.80
C GLU A 39 1.98 -4.04 4.35
N PRO A 40 3.22 -4.01 4.88
CA PRO A 40 4.16 -2.96 4.50
C PRO A 40 4.48 -3.13 3.01
N THR A 41 3.78 -2.38 2.16
CA THR A 41 4.16 -2.19 0.77
C THR A 41 5.59 -1.66 0.76
N ALA A 42 6.37 -1.99 -0.27
CA ALA A 42 7.83 -1.76 -0.33
C ALA A 42 8.30 -0.29 -0.13
N LEU A 43 7.38 0.64 0.09
CA LEU A 43 7.61 2.06 0.39
C LEU A 43 7.22 2.46 1.82
N SER A 44 6.94 1.49 2.68
CA SER A 44 6.52 1.75 4.06
C SER A 44 7.69 2.21 4.91
N VAL A 45 7.52 3.33 5.60
CA VAL A 45 8.47 3.85 6.59
C VAL A 45 7.97 3.52 7.99
N PHE A 46 8.90 3.48 8.95
CA PHE A 46 8.66 3.12 10.34
C PHE A 46 9.00 4.29 11.25
N TRP A 47 8.23 4.55 12.30
CA TRP A 47 8.58 5.57 13.28
C TRP A 47 8.10 5.19 14.66
N THR A 48 8.63 5.86 15.67
CA THR A 48 8.28 5.63 17.08
C THR A 48 7.41 6.76 17.59
N GLU A 49 6.63 6.53 18.65
CA GLU A 49 5.81 7.60 19.27
C GLU A 49 6.69 8.80 19.66
N SER A 50 7.87 8.51 20.23
CA SER A 50 8.85 9.49 20.65
C SER A 50 9.82 9.82 19.51
N GLY A 51 10.26 11.07 19.40
CA GLY A 51 11.25 11.53 18.41
C GLY A 51 10.67 12.37 17.28
N SER A 52 11.51 12.77 16.34
CA SER A 52 11.10 13.58 15.17
C SER A 52 11.58 12.97 13.86
N VAL A 53 11.88 11.67 13.89
CA VAL A 53 12.45 10.94 12.76
C VAL A 53 11.61 9.72 12.37
N TYR A 54 11.63 9.38 11.09
CA TYR A 54 11.16 8.11 10.54
C TYR A 54 12.34 7.29 9.98
N HIS A 55 12.13 5.99 9.83
CA HIS A 55 13.11 4.98 9.48
C HIS A 55 12.64 4.28 8.20
N LEU A 56 13.55 3.98 7.29
CA LEU A 56 13.22 3.29 6.03
C LEU A 56 13.14 1.77 6.21
N THR A 57 13.75 1.25 7.28
CA THR A 57 13.87 -0.18 7.55
C THR A 57 13.41 -0.49 8.97
N ALA A 58 12.62 -1.56 9.11
CA ALA A 58 12.22 -2.11 10.41
C ALA A 58 13.43 -2.60 11.23
N SER A 59 14.52 -2.94 10.55
CA SER A 59 15.77 -3.42 11.15
C SER A 59 16.68 -2.31 11.68
N CYS A 60 16.25 -1.05 11.66
CA CYS A 60 17.06 0.04 12.20
C CYS A 60 17.30 -0.17 13.71
N ARG A 61 18.56 -0.10 14.15
CA ARG A 61 18.94 -0.27 15.56
C ARG A 61 18.23 0.70 16.52
N HIS A 62 17.87 1.89 16.04
CA HIS A 62 17.12 2.89 16.80
C HIS A 62 15.62 2.56 16.93
N LEU A 63 15.09 1.71 16.04
CA LEU A 63 13.72 1.23 16.03
C LEU A 63 13.55 -0.08 16.83
N ILE A 64 14.51 -1.01 16.71
CA ILE A 64 14.49 -2.32 17.40
C ILE A 64 14.41 -2.16 18.93
N ASN A 65 15.02 -1.10 19.47
CA ASN A 65 15.05 -0.87 20.91
C ASN A 65 13.77 -0.19 21.47
N LYS A 66 12.70 -0.10 20.68
CA LYS A 66 11.46 0.61 21.05
C LYS A 66 10.27 -0.33 21.10
N THR A 67 9.44 -0.12 22.12
CA THR A 67 8.29 -0.97 22.47
C THR A 67 7.06 -0.72 21.61
N LYS A 68 6.96 0.44 20.96
CA LYS A 68 5.85 0.81 20.07
C LYS A 68 6.38 1.44 18.79
N ASN A 69 6.23 0.71 17.70
CA ASN A 69 6.59 1.13 16.36
C ASN A 69 5.30 1.30 15.54
N TYR A 70 5.25 2.39 14.80
CA TYR A 70 4.23 2.70 13.82
C TYR A 70 4.84 2.54 12.44
N TYR A 71 4.00 2.27 11.45
CA TYR A 71 4.40 2.17 10.06
C TYR A 71 3.31 2.76 9.17
N GLY A 72 3.71 3.18 7.98
CA GLY A 72 2.85 3.82 6.99
C GLY A 72 3.69 4.49 5.92
N THR A 73 3.17 5.54 5.29
CA THR A 73 3.91 6.27 4.26
C THR A 73 4.79 7.38 4.83
N ALA A 74 5.71 7.92 4.02
CA ALA A 74 6.48 9.11 4.39
C ALA A 74 5.57 10.32 4.66
N GLU A 75 4.40 10.38 4.01
CA GLU A 75 3.40 11.43 4.20
C GLU A 75 2.68 11.29 5.55
N ASP A 76 2.36 10.06 5.97
CA ASP A 76 1.85 9.77 7.32
C ASP A 76 2.87 10.16 8.39
N ALA A 77 4.16 9.84 8.16
CA ALA A 77 5.23 10.22 9.07
C ALA A 77 5.36 11.76 9.19
N ALA A 78 5.27 12.48 8.06
CA ALA A 78 5.27 13.93 8.03
C ALA A 78 4.06 14.50 8.82
N SER A 79 2.87 13.92 8.62
CA SER A 79 1.65 14.27 9.36
C SER A 79 1.78 14.00 10.87
N CYS A 80 2.54 12.96 11.25
CA CYS A 80 2.87 12.62 12.64
C CYS A 80 4.03 13.45 13.25
N LYS A 81 4.40 14.59 12.63
CA LYS A 81 5.53 15.44 13.05
C LYS A 81 6.88 14.70 13.07
N LYS A 82 7.07 13.75 12.16
CA LYS A 82 8.34 13.08 11.87
C LYS A 82 8.82 13.52 10.47
N PRO A 83 9.25 14.78 10.27
CA PRO A 83 9.63 15.26 8.95
C PRO A 83 11.01 14.75 8.48
N ARG A 84 11.80 14.13 9.36
CA ARG A 84 13.19 13.78 9.09
C ARG A 84 13.38 12.28 8.97
N VAL A 85 14.20 11.86 8.01
CA VAL A 85 14.71 10.49 7.98
C VAL A 85 15.78 10.30 9.06
N CYS A 86 15.83 9.12 9.66
CA CYS A 86 16.85 8.73 10.60
C CYS A 86 18.23 8.82 9.95
N SER A 87 19.19 9.49 10.59
CA SER A 87 20.55 9.68 10.05
C SER A 87 21.30 8.37 9.79
N ALA A 88 20.89 7.25 10.40
CA ALA A 88 21.42 5.93 10.10
C ALA A 88 20.78 5.36 8.83
N CYS A 89 19.46 5.48 8.68
CA CYS A 89 18.74 5.04 7.48
C CYS A 89 19.05 5.91 6.24
N ALA A 90 19.42 7.18 6.44
CA ALA A 90 19.77 8.10 5.35
C ALA A 90 21.18 7.88 4.77
N LYS A 91 21.98 7.02 5.40
CA LYS A 91 23.37 6.72 4.99
C LYS A 91 23.50 5.37 4.28
N GLU A 92 22.42 4.58 4.24
CA GLU A 92 22.38 3.30 3.53
C GLU A 92 22.01 3.50 2.06
#